data_AF-A0A098F5D9-F1
#
_entry.id   AF-A0A098F5D9-F1
#
_cell.length_a   1.000
_cell.length_b   1.000
_cell.length_c   1.000
_cell.angle_alpha   90.00
_cell.angle_beta   90.00
_cell.angle_gamma   90.00
#
_symmetry.space_group_name_H-M   'P 1'
#
loop_
_entity.id
_entity.type
_entity.pdbx_description
1 polymer ?
#
loop_
_entity_poly.entity_id
_entity_poly.type
_entity_poly.pdbx_seq_one_letter_code
_entity_poly.pdbx_strand_id
1 'polypeptide(L)'
;MSERRFLGYVLAAIMALMGVHVFHPQLVKIYDPVNYVSFHAILEFSSIFISFMIVLFSWRALKQNNSAKLLILLFAFLTVGMVDLLHTLSFKGMPHFLTESSVAKATCFWVFARMVEAILMLAVLVMPDRRIRKDWRKPVLWASILLTSSIMAIVFIFEKSLPVLVVEGQGTTSLKNGLEYFISFLHFLSLIVCLYHYYLEKSNVYLNLALAFTFLFFSEMIFTVYQSVFDLDNFSGHIFKVLGYYFILKGIYYLLKPGKKTSAESIVKKSPGAVFSFAKMDGQFVFSYLEGGLLRELGMKPGRMAGTQVEDLLPSSAGAVVDHCNDCWDSGDKHTFAAFLKERHLIISLSPVMQEGVVIEICGSATDVSAFVEKNSRHMDKRKKPANDKKEKLLRTL
;
A
#
# COMPACT_ATOMS: atom_id res chain seq x y z
N MET A 1 -9.15 8.64 0.67
CA MET A 1 -10.45 8.78 1.35
C MET A 1 -10.35 10.03 2.21
N SER A 2 -11.21 11.03 2.04
CA SER A 2 -11.23 12.16 2.98
C SER A 2 -12.10 11.83 4.20
N GLU A 3 -11.88 12.51 5.33
CA GLU A 3 -12.70 12.35 6.55
C GLU A 3 -14.19 12.58 6.25
N ARG A 4 -14.52 13.61 5.46
CA ARG A 4 -15.91 13.89 5.03
C ARG A 4 -16.54 12.72 4.26
N ARG A 5 -15.77 12.06 3.37
CA ARG A 5 -16.28 10.88 2.65
C ARG A 5 -16.42 9.69 3.57
N PHE A 6 -15.46 9.47 4.47
CA PHE A 6 -15.54 8.42 5.48
C PHE A 6 -16.81 8.57 6.33
N LEU A 7 -17.04 9.74 6.91
CA LEU A 7 -18.25 10.03 7.69
C LEU A 7 -19.52 9.87 6.85
N GLY A 8 -19.50 10.34 5.60
CA GLY A 8 -20.62 10.15 4.68
C GLY A 8 -20.97 8.68 4.44
N TYR A 9 -19.97 7.81 4.28
CA TYR A 9 -20.20 6.37 4.13
C TYR A 9 -20.70 5.72 5.43
N VAL A 10 -20.15 6.10 6.59
CA VAL A 10 -20.61 5.58 7.89
C VAL A 10 -22.07 5.98 8.14
N LEU A 11 -22.42 7.25 7.91
CA LEU A 11 -23.80 7.71 8.04
C LEU A 11 -24.73 7.01 7.06
N ALA A 12 -24.31 6.83 5.80
CA ALA A 12 -25.08 6.08 4.81
C ALA A 12 -25.29 4.61 5.23
N ALA A 13 -24.26 3.97 5.79
CA ALA A 13 -24.34 2.60 6.30
C ALA A 13 -25.32 2.48 7.47
N ILE A 14 -25.26 3.42 8.43
CA ILE A 14 -26.20 3.49 9.56
C ILE A 14 -27.62 3.73 9.07
N MET A 15 -27.83 4.69 8.16
CA MET A 15 -29.15 4.97 7.58
C MET A 15 -29.70 3.77 6.80
N ALA A 16 -28.86 3.05 6.05
CA ALA A 16 -29.26 1.84 5.35
C ALA A 16 -29.68 0.74 6.34
N LEU A 17 -28.89 0.51 7.38
CA LEU A 17 -29.21 -0.46 8.44
C LEU A 17 -30.52 -0.10 9.16
N MET A 18 -30.66 1.16 9.58
CA MET A 18 -31.89 1.66 10.20
C MET A 18 -33.07 1.58 9.25
N GLY A 19 -32.89 1.86 7.96
CA GLY A 19 -33.94 1.74 6.95
C GLY A 19 -34.44 0.30 6.81
N VAL A 20 -33.52 -0.67 6.70
CA VAL A 20 -33.88 -2.09 6.66
C VAL A 20 -34.66 -2.49 7.92
N HIS A 21 -34.21 -2.05 9.11
CA HIS A 21 -34.85 -2.42 10.36
C HIS A 21 -36.22 -1.73 10.59
N VAL A 22 -36.33 -0.43 10.34
CA VAL A 22 -37.57 0.35 10.51
C VAL A 22 -38.64 -0.08 9.52
N PHE A 23 -38.26 -0.35 8.27
CA PHE A 23 -39.19 -0.79 7.22
C PHE A 23 -39.24 -2.31 7.07
N HIS A 24 -38.69 -3.07 8.02
CA HIS A 24 -38.63 -4.54 7.95
C HIS A 24 -40.00 -5.18 7.69
N PRO A 25 -41.11 -4.82 8.38
CA PRO A 25 -42.42 -5.42 8.12
C PRO A 25 -42.96 -5.17 6.71
N GLN A 26 -42.60 -4.05 6.08
CA GLN A 26 -43.00 -3.72 4.72
C GLN A 26 -42.10 -4.44 3.70
N LEU A 27 -40.79 -4.49 3.95
CA LEU A 27 -39.82 -5.14 3.09
C LEU A 27 -40.03 -6.66 3.04
N VAL A 28 -40.30 -7.30 4.17
CA VAL A 28 -40.57 -8.76 4.22
C VAL A 28 -41.82 -9.13 3.41
N LYS A 29 -42.85 -8.27 3.36
CA LYS A 29 -44.08 -8.53 2.58
C LYS A 29 -43.86 -8.57 1.07
N ILE A 30 -42.85 -7.85 0.58
CA ILE A 30 -42.51 -7.79 -0.85
C ILE A 30 -41.30 -8.67 -1.20
N TYR A 31 -40.65 -9.25 -0.19
CA TYR A 31 -39.48 -10.09 -0.35
C TYR A 31 -39.89 -11.51 -0.73
N ASP A 32 -39.36 -12.00 -1.84
CA ASP A 32 -39.55 -13.36 -2.33
C ASP A 32 -38.23 -14.15 -2.26
N PRO A 33 -38.14 -15.18 -1.40
CA PRO A 33 -36.92 -15.96 -1.23
C PRO A 33 -36.64 -16.94 -2.37
N VAL A 34 -37.51 -17.07 -3.38
CA VAL A 34 -37.33 -18.04 -4.50
C VAL A 34 -35.95 -17.95 -5.13
N ASN A 35 -35.43 -16.74 -5.34
CA ASN A 35 -34.12 -16.51 -5.95
C ASN A 35 -32.99 -16.29 -4.94
N TYR A 36 -33.25 -16.49 -3.63
CA TYR A 36 -32.30 -16.17 -2.57
C TYR A 36 -30.95 -16.88 -2.76
N VAL A 37 -30.97 -18.18 -3.02
CA VAL A 37 -29.76 -19.00 -3.16
C VAL A 37 -28.84 -18.44 -4.26
N SER A 38 -29.42 -17.98 -5.37
CA SER A 38 -28.66 -17.37 -6.46
C SER A 38 -28.02 -16.05 -6.05
N PHE A 39 -28.76 -15.17 -5.38
CA PHE A 39 -28.22 -13.90 -4.90
C PHE A 39 -27.17 -14.09 -3.79
N HIS A 40 -27.41 -15.00 -2.85
CA HIS A 40 -26.45 -15.39 -1.82
C HIS A 40 -25.16 -15.87 -2.47
N ALA A 41 -25.24 -16.77 -3.46
CA ALA A 41 -24.05 -17.25 -4.18
C ALA A 41 -23.29 -16.10 -4.87
N ILE A 42 -23.98 -15.16 -5.54
CA ILE A 42 -23.34 -13.99 -6.16
C ILE A 42 -22.59 -13.14 -5.13
N LEU A 43 -23.20 -12.87 -3.98
CA LEU A 43 -22.59 -12.07 -2.90
C LEU A 43 -21.40 -12.81 -2.29
N GLU A 44 -21.52 -14.10 -2.01
CA GLU A 44 -20.43 -14.92 -1.50
C GLU A 44 -19.27 -14.99 -2.49
N PHE A 45 -19.53 -15.31 -3.77
CA PHE A 45 -18.49 -15.32 -4.81
C PHE A 45 -17.83 -13.95 -4.99
N SER A 46 -18.54 -12.85 -4.78
CA SER A 46 -17.94 -11.51 -4.79
C SER A 46 -16.89 -11.35 -3.67
N SER A 47 -17.22 -11.75 -2.44
CA SER A 47 -16.29 -11.72 -1.31
C SER A 47 -15.12 -12.71 -1.45
N ILE A 48 -15.38 -13.90 -2.00
CA ILE A 48 -14.36 -14.91 -2.32
C ILE A 48 -13.38 -14.38 -3.37
N PHE A 49 -13.90 -13.78 -4.45
CA PHE A 49 -13.07 -13.18 -5.50
C PHE A 49 -12.18 -12.07 -4.94
N ILE A 50 -12.74 -11.18 -4.10
CA ILE A 50 -11.98 -10.14 -3.41
C ILE A 50 -10.86 -10.75 -2.55
N SER A 51 -11.14 -11.83 -1.81
CA SER A 51 -10.14 -12.52 -1.00
C SER A 51 -8.97 -13.03 -1.85
N PHE A 52 -9.27 -13.66 -2.99
CA PHE A 52 -8.23 -14.09 -3.93
C PHE A 52 -7.47 -12.93 -4.57
N MET A 53 -8.11 -11.79 -4.83
CA MET A 53 -7.38 -10.59 -5.27
C MET A 53 -6.37 -10.10 -4.21
N ILE A 54 -6.74 -10.13 -2.92
CA ILE A 54 -5.84 -9.78 -1.83
C ILE A 54 -4.65 -10.74 -1.77
N VAL A 55 -4.88 -12.05 -1.95
CA VAL A 55 -3.83 -13.07 -2.05
C VAL A 55 -2.86 -12.74 -3.19
N LEU A 56 -3.36 -12.46 -4.39
CA LEU A 56 -2.54 -12.12 -5.57
C LEU A 56 -1.72 -10.83 -5.35
N PHE A 57 -2.33 -9.80 -4.79
CA PHE A 57 -1.64 -8.55 -4.47
C PHE A 57 -0.55 -8.74 -3.41
N SER A 58 -0.86 -9.49 -2.34
CA SER A 58 0.09 -9.82 -1.29
C SER A 58 1.26 -10.63 -1.83
N TRP A 59 1.00 -11.64 -2.65
CA TRP A 59 2.03 -12.46 -3.30
C TRP A 59 2.98 -11.64 -4.17
N ARG A 60 2.42 -10.73 -4.99
CA ARG A 60 3.22 -9.85 -5.85
C ARG A 60 4.05 -8.88 -5.02
N ALA A 61 3.48 -8.31 -3.96
CA ALA A 61 4.16 -7.39 -3.08
C ALA A 61 5.29 -8.07 -2.28
N LEU A 62 5.11 -9.32 -1.85
CA LEU A 62 6.14 -10.10 -1.16
C LEU A 62 7.42 -10.30 -1.99
N LYS A 63 7.30 -10.35 -3.33
CA LYS A 63 8.47 -10.43 -4.23
C LYS A 63 9.32 -9.14 -4.19
N GLN A 64 8.71 -7.99 -3.90
CA GLN A 64 9.37 -6.69 -3.86
C GLN A 64 9.77 -6.28 -2.44
N ASN A 65 8.96 -6.64 -1.44
CA ASN A 65 9.16 -6.30 -0.04
C ASN A 65 8.70 -7.48 0.83
N ASN A 66 9.66 -8.24 1.38
CA ASN A 66 9.36 -9.44 2.16
C ASN A 66 8.90 -9.06 3.58
N SER A 67 7.63 -8.65 3.71
CA SER A 67 7.00 -8.18 4.95
C SER A 67 6.22 -9.30 5.65
N ALA A 68 6.34 -9.37 6.98
CA ALA A 68 5.56 -10.28 7.81
C ALA A 68 4.04 -10.04 7.68
N LYS A 69 3.61 -8.78 7.60
CA LYS A 69 2.18 -8.45 7.44
C LYS A 69 1.62 -9.00 6.14
N LEU A 70 2.38 -8.93 5.05
CA LEU A 70 1.96 -9.45 3.76
C LEU A 70 1.85 -10.98 3.74
N LEU A 71 2.70 -11.69 4.50
CA LEU A 71 2.56 -13.14 4.66
C LEU A 71 1.30 -13.51 5.46
N ILE A 72 0.98 -12.75 6.52
CA ILE A 72 -0.25 -12.98 7.29
C ILE A 72 -1.48 -12.69 6.42
N LEU A 73 -1.48 -11.61 5.64
CA LEU A 73 -2.56 -11.31 4.69
C LEU A 73 -2.72 -12.42 3.64
N LEU A 74 -1.61 -12.94 3.12
CA LEU A 74 -1.61 -14.08 2.19
C LEU A 74 -2.26 -15.32 2.84
N PHE A 75 -1.85 -15.65 4.07
CA PHE A 75 -2.41 -16.78 4.83
C PHE A 75 -3.90 -16.59 5.14
N ALA A 76 -4.28 -15.41 5.63
CA ALA A 76 -5.62 -15.08 6.07
C ALA A 76 -6.61 -15.19 4.91
N PHE A 77 -6.39 -14.44 3.83
CA PHE A 77 -7.36 -14.38 2.74
C PHE A 77 -7.37 -15.62 1.84
N LEU A 78 -6.29 -16.41 1.82
CA LEU A 78 -6.33 -17.73 1.18
C LEU A 78 -7.22 -18.69 1.98
N THR A 79 -7.04 -18.72 3.31
CA THR A 79 -7.86 -19.58 4.19
C THR A 79 -9.32 -19.13 4.17
N VAL A 80 -9.58 -17.84 4.35
CA VAL A 80 -10.93 -17.27 4.35
C VAL A 80 -11.63 -17.50 3.01
N GLY A 81 -10.97 -17.24 1.89
CA GLY A 81 -11.57 -17.46 0.56
C GLY A 81 -11.90 -18.92 0.28
N MET A 82 -11.06 -19.85 0.73
CA MET A 82 -11.32 -21.29 0.57
C MET A 82 -12.43 -21.79 1.51
N VAL A 83 -12.47 -21.32 2.77
CA VAL A 83 -13.53 -21.70 3.72
C VAL A 83 -14.87 -21.07 3.32
N ASP A 84 -14.90 -19.84 2.81
CA ASP A 84 -16.12 -19.22 2.26
C ASP A 84 -16.63 -19.96 1.02
N LEU A 85 -15.73 -20.51 0.19
CA LEU A 85 -16.14 -21.38 -0.92
C LEU A 85 -16.84 -22.65 -0.39
N LEU A 86 -16.30 -23.27 0.65
CA LEU A 86 -16.92 -24.44 1.29
C LEU A 86 -18.26 -24.09 1.95
N HIS A 87 -18.37 -22.92 2.59
CA HIS A 87 -19.62 -22.36 3.10
C HIS A 87 -20.67 -22.26 1.98
N THR A 88 -20.31 -21.59 0.88
CA THR A 88 -21.20 -21.34 -0.26
C THR A 88 -21.68 -22.65 -0.88
N LEU A 89 -20.78 -23.60 -1.13
CA LEU A 89 -21.13 -24.89 -1.74
C LEU A 89 -21.93 -25.81 -0.80
N SER A 90 -21.85 -25.59 0.52
CA SER A 90 -22.61 -26.35 1.51
C SER A 90 -23.92 -25.67 1.93
N PHE A 91 -24.23 -24.49 1.38
CA PHE A 91 -25.41 -23.69 1.72
C PHE A 91 -26.71 -24.41 1.34
N LYS A 92 -27.71 -24.38 2.23
CA LYS A 92 -28.99 -25.07 2.03
C LYS A 92 -29.67 -24.59 0.73
N GLY A 93 -29.95 -25.51 -0.17
CA GLY A 93 -30.52 -25.22 -1.50
C GLY A 93 -29.50 -25.29 -2.64
N MET A 94 -28.21 -25.41 -2.32
CA MET A 94 -27.19 -25.76 -3.31
C MET A 94 -27.23 -27.26 -3.65
N PRO A 95 -26.84 -27.65 -4.88
CA PRO A 95 -26.72 -29.06 -5.27
C PRO A 95 -25.79 -29.86 -4.36
N HIS A 96 -25.87 -31.18 -4.46
CA HIS A 96 -24.95 -32.08 -3.77
C HIS A 96 -23.49 -31.77 -4.15
N PHE A 97 -22.62 -31.62 -3.15
CA PHE A 97 -21.18 -31.39 -3.33
C PHE A 97 -20.38 -32.63 -2.92
N LEU A 98 -20.03 -32.75 -1.63
CA LEU A 98 -19.44 -33.97 -1.04
C LEU A 98 -20.46 -34.74 -0.21
N THR A 99 -21.30 -34.01 0.52
CA THR A 99 -22.54 -34.50 1.15
C THR A 99 -23.65 -33.49 0.83
N GLU A 100 -24.90 -33.81 1.16
CA GLU A 100 -26.04 -32.91 0.92
C GLU A 100 -25.84 -31.55 1.58
N SER A 101 -26.34 -30.46 1.01
CA SER A 101 -26.22 -29.15 1.64
C SER A 101 -27.01 -29.06 2.96
N SER A 102 -26.51 -28.31 3.95
CA SER A 102 -27.20 -28.17 5.24
C SER A 102 -26.88 -26.84 5.94
N VAL A 103 -27.87 -26.34 6.70
CA VAL A 103 -27.71 -25.10 7.49
C VAL A 103 -26.56 -25.23 8.49
N ALA A 104 -26.43 -26.38 9.14
CA ALA A 104 -25.39 -26.63 10.13
C ALA A 104 -23.99 -26.54 9.53
N LYS A 105 -23.72 -27.20 8.39
CA LYS A 105 -22.41 -27.15 7.72
C LYS A 105 -22.07 -25.75 7.24
N ALA A 106 -23.00 -25.12 6.52
CA ALA A 106 -22.80 -23.77 6.01
C ALA A 106 -22.51 -22.79 7.15
N THR A 107 -23.31 -22.80 8.21
CA THR A 107 -23.09 -21.90 9.37
C THR A 107 -21.77 -22.20 10.09
N CYS A 108 -21.35 -23.47 10.18
CA CYS A 108 -20.08 -23.82 10.80
C CYS A 108 -18.89 -23.27 10.00
N PHE A 109 -18.88 -23.46 8.67
CA PHE A 109 -17.87 -22.87 7.80
C PHE A 109 -17.85 -21.33 7.89
N TRP A 110 -19.04 -20.70 7.93
CA TRP A 110 -19.17 -19.25 8.11
C TRP A 110 -18.41 -18.78 9.35
N VAL A 111 -18.72 -19.35 10.52
CA VAL A 111 -18.10 -18.95 11.79
C VAL A 111 -16.58 -19.16 11.77
N PHE A 112 -16.11 -20.28 11.20
CA PHE A 112 -14.67 -20.51 11.05
C PHE A 112 -14.00 -19.44 10.18
N ALA A 113 -14.58 -19.12 9.02
CA ALA A 113 -14.02 -18.11 8.12
C ALA A 113 -13.97 -16.72 8.78
N ARG A 114 -15.06 -16.32 9.45
CA ARG A 114 -15.13 -15.03 10.15
C ARG A 114 -14.17 -14.94 11.33
N MET A 115 -14.01 -16.00 12.11
CA MET A 115 -13.06 -16.05 13.22
C MET A 115 -11.61 -15.89 12.73
N VAL A 116 -11.22 -16.63 11.67
CA VAL A 116 -9.89 -16.52 11.06
C VAL A 116 -9.65 -15.11 10.52
N GLU A 117 -10.63 -14.53 9.83
CA GLU A 117 -10.55 -13.18 9.28
C GLU A 117 -10.34 -12.14 10.39
N ALA A 118 -11.24 -12.09 11.38
CA ALA A 118 -11.21 -11.07 12.43
C ALA A 118 -9.94 -11.13 13.28
N ILE A 119 -9.49 -12.33 13.67
CA ILE A 119 -8.27 -12.51 14.47
C ILE A 119 -7.03 -12.05 13.69
N LEU A 120 -6.88 -12.52 12.45
CA LEU A 120 -5.67 -12.24 11.67
C LEU A 120 -5.63 -10.79 11.18
N MET A 121 -6.77 -10.19 10.87
CA MET A 121 -6.83 -8.78 10.52
C MET A 121 -6.44 -7.88 11.69
N LEU A 122 -6.94 -8.15 12.90
CA LEU A 122 -6.50 -7.44 14.09
C LEU A 122 -4.99 -7.63 14.34
N ALA A 123 -4.49 -8.86 14.19
CA ALA A 123 -3.06 -9.14 14.31
C ALA A 123 -2.21 -8.34 13.31
N VAL A 124 -2.62 -8.24 12.04
CA VAL A 124 -1.93 -7.44 11.01
C VAL A 124 -1.86 -5.96 11.38
N LEU A 125 -2.92 -5.42 12.01
CA LEU A 125 -2.95 -4.02 12.43
C LEU A 125 -1.98 -3.75 13.58
N VAL A 126 -1.99 -4.59 14.62
CA VAL A 126 -1.24 -4.36 15.86
C VAL A 126 0.24 -4.77 15.75
N MET A 127 0.55 -5.77 14.94
CA MET A 127 1.94 -6.24 14.80
C MET A 127 2.83 -5.18 14.13
N PRO A 128 4.10 -5.01 14.55
CA PRO A 128 5.04 -4.17 13.85
C PRO A 128 5.38 -4.79 12.48
N ASP A 129 5.52 -3.95 11.45
CA ASP A 129 5.99 -4.46 10.16
C ASP A 129 7.49 -4.79 10.24
N ARG A 130 7.83 -6.04 9.95
CA ARG A 130 9.22 -6.55 10.00
C ARG A 130 9.55 -7.19 8.66
N ARG A 131 10.73 -6.86 8.15
CA ARG A 131 11.29 -7.54 6.98
C ARG A 131 11.78 -8.91 7.38
N ILE A 132 11.42 -9.91 6.59
CA ILE A 132 11.82 -11.30 6.80
C ILE A 132 12.96 -11.64 5.84
N ARG A 133 13.98 -12.34 6.36
CA ARG A 133 15.16 -12.72 5.57
C ARG A 133 14.92 -13.93 4.66
N LYS A 134 14.09 -14.87 5.10
CA LYS A 134 13.78 -16.12 4.39
C LYS A 134 12.45 -15.99 3.62
N ASP A 135 12.34 -16.67 2.49
CA ASP A 135 11.08 -16.78 1.75
C ASP A 135 10.15 -17.81 2.40
N TRP A 136 9.12 -17.33 3.09
CA TRP A 136 8.11 -18.14 3.79
C TRP A 136 6.82 -18.34 2.99
N ARG A 137 6.80 -17.95 1.72
CA ARG A 137 5.59 -18.06 0.88
C ARG A 137 5.07 -19.49 0.77
N LYS A 138 5.93 -20.45 0.41
CA LYS A 138 5.52 -21.87 0.27
C LYS A 138 5.02 -22.48 1.60
N PRO A 139 5.73 -22.33 2.74
CA PRO A 139 5.21 -22.79 4.02
C PRO A 139 3.85 -22.19 4.38
N VAL A 140 3.64 -20.89 4.13
CA VAL A 140 2.36 -20.22 4.39
C VAL A 140 1.23 -20.79 3.55
N LEU A 141 1.48 -21.07 2.26
CA LEU A 141 0.49 -21.74 1.40
C LEU A 141 0.12 -23.13 1.94
N TRP A 142 1.13 -23.94 2.29
CA TRP A 142 0.89 -25.27 2.87
C TRP A 142 0.14 -25.20 4.19
N ALA A 143 0.46 -24.24 5.05
CA ALA A 143 -0.25 -24.03 6.32
C ALA A 143 -1.72 -23.65 6.08
N SER A 144 -2.02 -22.80 5.09
CA SER A 144 -3.38 -22.40 4.75
C SER A 144 -4.19 -23.57 4.19
N ILE A 145 -3.58 -24.37 3.30
CA ILE A 145 -4.19 -25.60 2.76
C ILE A 145 -4.47 -26.59 3.90
N LEU A 146 -3.49 -26.81 4.79
CA LEU A 146 -3.64 -27.71 5.93
C LEU A 146 -4.80 -27.28 6.83
N LEU A 147 -4.84 -26.00 7.24
CA LEU A 147 -5.91 -25.48 8.08
C LEU A 147 -7.28 -25.61 7.41
N THR A 148 -7.39 -25.23 6.14
CA THR A 148 -8.64 -25.36 5.37
C THR A 148 -9.09 -26.82 5.30
N SER A 149 -8.16 -27.74 5.07
CA SER A 149 -8.43 -29.18 4.98
C SER A 149 -8.85 -29.76 6.32
N SER A 150 -8.24 -29.31 7.42
CA SER A 150 -8.64 -29.67 8.78
C SER A 150 -10.06 -29.17 9.10
N ILE A 151 -10.40 -27.92 8.77
CA ILE A 151 -11.76 -27.39 8.95
C ILE A 151 -12.76 -28.19 8.13
N MET A 152 -12.46 -28.45 6.85
CA MET A 152 -13.29 -29.27 5.97
C MET A 152 -13.51 -30.67 6.55
N ALA A 153 -12.45 -31.35 6.99
CA ALA A 153 -12.54 -32.67 7.60
C ALA A 153 -13.40 -32.65 8.88
N ILE A 154 -13.22 -31.66 9.75
CA ILE A 154 -14.03 -31.52 10.97
C ILE A 154 -15.52 -31.38 10.62
N VAL A 155 -15.87 -30.52 9.68
CA VAL A 155 -17.27 -30.24 9.34
C VAL A 155 -17.95 -31.43 8.66
N PHE A 156 -17.27 -32.13 7.75
CA PHE A 156 -17.86 -33.26 7.04
C PHE A 156 -17.86 -34.57 7.85
N ILE A 157 -16.80 -34.87 8.60
CA ILE A 157 -16.71 -36.11 9.40
C ILE A 157 -17.66 -36.05 10.60
N PHE A 158 -17.73 -34.90 11.28
CA PHE A 158 -18.56 -34.71 12.47
C PHE A 158 -19.89 -34.02 12.18
N GLU A 159 -20.39 -34.09 10.94
CA GLU A 159 -21.59 -33.38 10.49
C GLU A 159 -22.79 -33.53 11.46
N LYS A 160 -23.03 -34.76 11.95
CA LYS A 160 -24.14 -35.07 12.87
C LYS A 160 -23.93 -34.56 14.30
N SER A 161 -22.69 -34.26 14.66
CA SER A 161 -22.28 -33.83 16.00
C SER A 161 -21.90 -32.35 16.04
N LEU A 162 -22.11 -31.60 14.94
CA LEU A 162 -21.88 -30.17 14.91
C LEU A 162 -22.78 -29.46 15.92
N PRO A 163 -22.28 -28.40 16.58
CA PRO A 163 -23.12 -27.60 17.46
C PRO A 163 -24.30 -27.01 16.68
N VAL A 164 -25.47 -26.98 17.31
CA VAL A 164 -26.64 -26.32 16.73
C VAL A 164 -26.44 -24.81 16.80
N LEU A 165 -26.12 -24.19 15.66
CA LEU A 165 -25.86 -22.76 15.55
C LEU A 165 -27.09 -21.97 15.08
N VAL A 166 -27.99 -22.63 14.33
CA VAL A 166 -29.24 -22.06 13.82
C VAL A 166 -30.31 -23.14 13.85
N VAL A 167 -31.49 -22.78 14.33
CA VAL A 167 -32.69 -23.59 14.21
C VAL A 167 -33.60 -22.91 13.21
N GLU A 168 -33.78 -23.54 12.04
CA GLU A 168 -34.52 -22.94 10.93
C GLU A 168 -35.95 -22.56 11.34
N GLY A 169 -36.33 -21.30 11.14
CA GLY A 169 -37.64 -20.75 11.51
C GLY A 169 -37.75 -20.28 12.97
N GLN A 170 -36.76 -20.58 13.81
CA GLN A 170 -36.63 -20.05 15.19
C GLN A 170 -35.48 -19.03 15.31
N GLY A 171 -34.47 -19.16 14.46
CA GLY A 171 -33.31 -18.26 14.38
C GLY A 171 -32.02 -18.80 14.96
N THR A 172 -31.11 -17.88 15.23
CA THR A 172 -29.76 -18.19 15.70
C THR A 172 -29.75 -18.62 17.16
N THR A 173 -28.84 -19.54 17.52
CA THR A 173 -28.70 -19.99 18.90
C THR A 173 -27.82 -19.06 19.71
N SER A 174 -27.93 -19.10 21.04
CA SER A 174 -27.09 -18.30 21.95
C SER A 174 -25.60 -18.56 21.76
N LEU A 175 -25.21 -19.80 21.44
CA LEU A 175 -23.83 -20.15 21.13
C LEU A 175 -23.34 -19.43 19.87
N LYS A 176 -24.12 -19.45 18.79
CA LYS A 176 -23.79 -18.70 17.57
C LYS A 176 -23.67 -17.22 17.87
N ASN A 177 -24.67 -16.63 18.54
CA ASN A 177 -24.67 -15.21 18.84
C ASN A 177 -23.46 -14.80 19.70
N GLY A 178 -23.06 -15.63 20.68
CA GLY A 178 -21.84 -15.40 21.46
C GLY A 178 -20.58 -15.35 20.60
N LEU A 179 -20.46 -16.24 19.61
CA LEU A 179 -19.34 -16.24 18.66
C LEU A 179 -19.37 -15.02 17.74
N GLU A 180 -20.53 -14.66 17.19
CA GLU A 180 -20.69 -13.47 16.34
C GLU A 180 -20.42 -12.17 17.11
N TYR A 181 -20.83 -12.08 18.38
CA TYR A 181 -20.50 -10.94 19.23
C TYR A 181 -19.00 -10.84 19.53
N PHE A 182 -18.32 -11.97 19.71
CA PHE A 182 -16.87 -11.99 19.86
C PHE A 182 -16.16 -11.53 18.58
N ILE A 183 -16.60 -12.00 17.41
CA ILE A 183 -16.08 -11.55 16.11
C ILE A 183 -16.36 -10.05 15.92
N SER A 184 -17.57 -9.59 16.23
CA SER A 184 -17.97 -8.18 16.18
C SER A 184 -17.08 -7.32 17.08
N PHE A 185 -16.74 -7.81 18.28
CA PHE A 185 -15.82 -7.14 19.20
C PHE A 185 -14.41 -6.99 18.58
N LEU A 186 -13.90 -8.02 17.89
CA LEU A 186 -12.61 -7.95 17.20
C LEU A 186 -12.63 -6.97 16.02
N HIS A 187 -13.72 -6.90 15.26
CA HIS A 187 -13.89 -5.89 14.20
C HIS A 187 -13.97 -4.48 14.80
N PHE A 188 -14.71 -4.30 15.88
CA PHE A 188 -14.79 -3.02 16.58
C PHE A 188 -13.41 -2.58 17.09
N LEU A 189 -12.64 -3.50 17.69
CA LEU A 189 -11.27 -3.21 18.12
C LEU A 189 -10.36 -2.85 16.93
N SER A 190 -10.50 -3.57 15.80
CA SER A 190 -9.78 -3.29 14.55
C SER A 190 -10.11 -1.91 13.99
N LEU A 191 -11.38 -1.49 14.07
CA LEU A 191 -11.83 -0.13 13.75
C LEU A 191 -11.13 0.91 14.63
N ILE A 192 -11.13 0.74 15.96
CA ILE A 192 -10.47 1.66 16.89
C ILE A 192 -8.97 1.77 16.60
N VAL A 193 -8.28 0.64 16.40
CA VAL A 193 -6.86 0.61 16.05
C VAL A 193 -6.60 1.34 14.73
N CYS A 194 -7.46 1.14 13.72
CA CYS A 194 -7.35 1.87 12.46
C CYS A 194 -7.54 3.39 12.63
N LEU A 195 -8.52 3.83 13.42
CA LEU A 195 -8.72 5.25 13.68
C LEU A 195 -7.53 5.86 14.46
N TYR A 196 -6.93 5.11 15.38
CA TYR A 196 -5.71 5.53 16.08
C TYR A 196 -4.51 5.68 15.12
N HIS A 197 -4.25 4.69 14.25
CA HIS A 197 -3.22 4.81 13.23
C HIS A 197 -3.50 5.95 12.25
N TYR A 198 -4.78 6.19 11.91
CA TYR A 198 -5.16 7.33 11.10
C TYR A 198 -4.85 8.66 11.79
N TYR A 199 -5.13 8.77 13.10
CA TYR A 199 -4.81 9.97 13.87
C TYR A 199 -3.30 10.29 13.82
N LEU A 200 -2.45 9.28 13.93
CA LEU A 200 -0.99 9.42 13.89
C LEU A 200 -0.44 9.70 12.49
N GLU A 201 -0.89 8.97 11.48
CA GLU A 201 -0.25 8.95 10.16
C GLU A 201 -1.02 9.74 9.08
N LYS A 202 -2.28 10.08 9.34
CA LYS A 202 -3.22 10.70 8.38
C LYS A 202 -3.30 9.96 7.03
N SER A 203 -3.02 8.67 7.04
CA SER A 203 -2.98 7.82 5.84
C SER A 203 -4.36 7.35 5.42
N ASN A 204 -4.62 7.42 4.11
CA ASN A 204 -5.85 6.93 3.48
C ASN A 204 -6.08 5.43 3.67
N VAL A 205 -5.02 4.64 3.93
CA VAL A 205 -5.13 3.19 4.14
C VAL A 205 -6.03 2.90 5.32
N TYR A 206 -5.76 3.54 6.46
CA TYR A 206 -6.48 3.28 7.71
C TYR A 206 -7.92 3.76 7.70
N LEU A 207 -8.27 4.83 6.96
CA LEU A 207 -9.68 5.21 6.78
C LEU A 207 -10.47 4.18 5.95
N ASN A 208 -9.86 3.58 4.93
CA ASN A 208 -10.54 2.51 4.18
C ASN A 208 -10.70 1.26 5.05
N LEU A 209 -9.67 0.88 5.81
CA LEU A 209 -9.75 -0.27 6.72
C LEU A 209 -10.74 -0.04 7.87
N ALA A 210 -10.76 1.15 8.48
CA ALA A 210 -11.78 1.53 9.45
C ALA A 210 -13.20 1.36 8.89
N LEU A 211 -13.41 1.80 7.65
CA LEU A 211 -14.70 1.66 7.00
C LEU A 211 -15.04 0.20 6.73
N ALA A 212 -14.06 -0.61 6.34
CA ALA A 212 -14.23 -2.06 6.18
C ALA A 212 -14.72 -2.71 7.48
N PHE A 213 -14.03 -2.45 8.60
CA PHE A 213 -14.41 -3.01 9.90
C PHE A 213 -15.74 -2.47 10.43
N THR A 214 -16.15 -1.26 10.01
CA THR A 214 -17.50 -0.76 10.29
C THR A 214 -18.57 -1.58 9.57
N PHE A 215 -18.38 -1.84 8.27
CA PHE A 215 -19.30 -2.68 7.49
C PHE A 215 -19.33 -4.12 8.00
N LEU A 216 -18.17 -4.71 8.34
CA LEU A 216 -18.10 -6.06 8.90
C LEU A 216 -18.75 -6.14 10.28
N PHE A 217 -18.52 -5.16 11.14
CA PHE A 217 -19.22 -5.08 12.43
C PHE A 217 -20.75 -5.07 12.25
N PHE A 218 -21.29 -4.25 11.34
CA PHE A 218 -22.73 -4.25 11.07
C PHE A 218 -23.22 -5.57 10.48
N SER A 219 -22.44 -6.18 9.59
CA SER A 219 -22.71 -7.51 9.03
C SER A 219 -22.90 -8.55 10.13
N GLU A 220 -21.93 -8.66 11.05
CA GLU A 220 -21.99 -9.66 12.13
C GLU A 220 -23.13 -9.39 13.12
N MET A 221 -23.43 -8.12 13.42
CA MET A 221 -24.58 -7.76 14.24
C MET A 221 -25.90 -8.21 13.58
N ILE A 222 -26.06 -8.02 12.26
CA ILE A 222 -27.24 -8.52 11.52
C ILE A 222 -27.31 -10.05 11.57
N PHE A 223 -26.18 -10.75 11.47
CA PHE A 223 -26.14 -12.20 11.55
C PHE A 223 -26.53 -12.78 12.93
N THR A 224 -26.80 -11.95 13.94
CA THR A 224 -27.32 -12.39 15.24
C THR A 224 -28.85 -12.40 15.36
N VAL A 225 -29.58 -11.84 14.39
CA VAL A 225 -31.03 -11.59 14.54
C VAL A 225 -31.92 -12.30 13.52
N TYR A 226 -31.37 -12.92 12.47
CA TYR A 226 -32.18 -13.60 11.45
C TYR A 226 -32.83 -14.90 11.98
N GLN A 227 -34.00 -15.26 11.43
CA GLN A 227 -34.79 -16.43 11.81
C GLN A 227 -34.59 -17.63 10.88
N SER A 228 -34.33 -17.36 9.61
CA SER A 228 -34.03 -18.32 8.55
C SER A 228 -32.80 -17.87 7.75
N VAL A 229 -32.06 -18.84 7.23
CA VAL A 229 -30.93 -18.57 6.33
C VAL A 229 -31.36 -17.92 5.00
N PHE A 230 -32.66 -17.90 4.69
CA PHE A 230 -33.23 -17.27 3.50
C PHE A 230 -33.80 -15.86 3.77
N ASP A 231 -33.63 -15.33 4.98
CA ASP A 231 -34.25 -14.06 5.37
C ASP A 231 -33.60 -12.83 4.73
N LEU A 232 -34.38 -11.75 4.66
CA LEU A 232 -33.93 -10.43 4.27
C LEU A 232 -32.77 -9.93 5.15
N ASP A 233 -32.79 -10.24 6.45
CA ASP A 233 -31.70 -9.88 7.35
C ASP A 233 -30.40 -10.57 6.94
N ASN A 234 -30.45 -11.88 6.68
CA ASN A 234 -29.30 -12.65 6.20
C ASN A 234 -28.77 -12.08 4.86
N PHE A 235 -29.68 -11.77 3.92
CA PHE A 235 -29.35 -11.09 2.66
C PHE A 235 -28.60 -9.77 2.89
N SER A 236 -29.14 -8.91 3.76
CA SER A 236 -28.55 -7.60 4.04
C SER A 236 -27.17 -7.74 4.69
N GLY A 237 -26.99 -8.70 5.62
CA GLY A 237 -25.71 -9.03 6.22
C GLY A 237 -24.65 -9.34 5.15
N HIS A 238 -24.96 -10.18 4.16
CA HIS A 238 -24.05 -10.47 3.06
C HIS A 238 -23.68 -9.23 2.22
N ILE A 239 -24.60 -8.27 2.02
CA ILE A 239 -24.26 -6.99 1.36
C ILE A 239 -23.23 -6.22 2.18
N PHE A 240 -23.44 -6.07 3.49
CA PHE A 240 -22.48 -5.40 4.38
C PHE A 240 -21.13 -6.13 4.38
N LYS A 241 -21.12 -7.48 4.39
CA LYS A 241 -19.90 -8.30 4.23
C LYS A 241 -19.13 -7.93 2.96
N VAL A 242 -19.79 -7.93 1.79
CA VAL A 242 -19.14 -7.63 0.50
C VAL A 242 -18.57 -6.21 0.49
N LEU A 243 -19.30 -5.23 1.02
CA LEU A 243 -18.80 -3.85 1.16
C LEU A 243 -17.58 -3.78 2.08
N GLY A 244 -17.59 -4.51 3.19
CA GLY A 244 -16.45 -4.68 4.08
C GLY A 244 -15.22 -5.18 3.34
N TYR A 245 -15.34 -6.30 2.62
CA TYR A 245 -14.26 -6.92 1.85
C TYR A 245 -13.74 -5.98 0.76
N TYR A 246 -14.62 -5.27 0.07
CA TYR A 246 -14.23 -4.25 -0.91
C TYR A 246 -13.34 -3.18 -0.28
N PHE A 247 -13.69 -2.67 0.91
CA PHE A 247 -12.88 -1.67 1.59
C PHE A 247 -11.57 -2.22 2.16
N ILE A 248 -11.52 -3.50 2.55
CA ILE A 248 -10.24 -4.18 2.87
C ILE A 248 -9.35 -4.17 1.63
N LEU A 249 -9.84 -4.67 0.49
CA LEU A 249 -9.10 -4.69 -0.77
C LEU A 249 -8.63 -3.30 -1.17
N LYS A 250 -9.50 -2.28 -1.03
CA LYS A 250 -9.16 -0.90 -1.31
C LYS A 250 -8.06 -0.37 -0.39
N GLY A 251 -8.12 -0.68 0.91
CA GLY A 251 -7.08 -0.35 1.89
C GLY A 251 -5.75 -0.99 1.53
N ILE A 252 -5.74 -2.29 1.25
CA ILE A 252 -4.56 -3.06 0.83
C ILE A 252 -4.02 -2.55 -0.52
N TYR A 253 -4.89 -2.23 -1.46
CA TYR A 253 -4.50 -1.62 -2.73
C TYR A 253 -3.77 -0.28 -2.50
N TYR A 254 -4.26 0.59 -1.61
CA TYR A 254 -3.55 1.84 -1.30
C TYR A 254 -2.24 1.63 -0.52
N LEU A 255 -2.16 0.59 0.31
CA LEU A 255 -0.94 0.20 1.02
C LEU A 255 0.14 -0.28 0.04
N LEU A 256 -0.28 -1.10 -0.94
CA LEU A 256 0.62 -1.75 -1.91
C LEU A 256 0.85 -0.93 -3.17
N LYS A 257 -0.04 0.02 -3.47
CA LYS A 257 0.17 0.97 -4.54
C LYS A 257 1.50 1.63 -4.20
N PRO A 258 2.51 1.54 -5.09
CA PRO A 258 3.75 2.26 -4.86
C PRO A 258 3.32 3.70 -4.62
N GLY A 259 3.53 4.17 -3.39
CA GLY A 259 3.32 5.58 -3.07
C GLY A 259 3.95 6.32 -4.23
N LYS A 260 3.21 7.27 -4.82
CA LYS A 260 3.76 8.21 -5.80
C LYS A 260 5.09 8.57 -5.19
N LYS A 261 6.20 8.03 -5.73
CA LYS A 261 7.48 8.15 -5.05
C LYS A 261 7.55 9.67 -4.89
N THR A 262 7.57 10.18 -3.66
CA THR A 262 8.36 11.37 -3.37
C THR A 262 9.77 10.90 -3.61
N SER A 263 10.04 10.69 -4.89
CA SER A 263 11.21 10.06 -5.43
C SER A 263 12.30 11.01 -5.05
N ALA A 264 13.50 10.48 -4.84
CA ALA A 264 14.68 11.29 -5.04
C ALA A 264 14.48 12.17 -6.30
N GLU A 265 13.88 11.65 -7.39
CA GLU A 265 13.50 12.42 -8.58
C GLU A 265 12.57 13.62 -8.31
N SER A 266 11.60 13.56 -7.39
CA SER A 266 10.70 14.69 -7.11
C SER A 266 11.35 15.78 -6.26
N ILE A 267 12.27 15.38 -5.37
CA ILE A 267 13.11 16.27 -4.57
C ILE A 267 14.17 16.89 -5.48
N VAL A 268 14.86 16.08 -6.30
CA VAL A 268 15.81 16.48 -7.33
C VAL A 268 15.15 17.42 -8.35
N LYS A 269 13.93 17.13 -8.82
CA LYS A 269 13.15 18.02 -9.71
C LYS A 269 12.88 19.41 -9.12
N LYS A 270 12.84 19.52 -7.79
CA LYS A 270 12.62 20.77 -7.06
C LYS A 270 13.90 21.32 -6.42
N SER A 271 15.02 20.61 -6.57
CA SER A 271 16.32 21.07 -6.09
C SER A 271 16.81 22.18 -7.02
N PRO A 272 17.37 23.28 -6.47
CA PRO A 272 17.92 24.38 -7.27
C PRO A 272 19.15 23.98 -8.13
N GLY A 273 19.68 22.77 -7.95
CA GLY A 273 20.77 22.22 -8.76
C GLY A 273 20.32 21.18 -9.79
N ALA A 274 21.29 20.50 -10.39
CA ALA A 274 21.14 19.29 -11.17
C ALA A 274 21.86 18.13 -10.48
N VAL A 275 21.31 16.93 -10.59
CA VAL A 275 21.93 15.66 -10.16
C VAL A 275 22.04 14.77 -11.39
N PHE A 276 23.17 14.10 -11.53
CA PHE A 276 23.46 13.30 -12.70
C PHE A 276 24.33 12.10 -12.38
N SER A 277 24.30 11.12 -13.27
CA SER A 277 25.31 10.08 -13.34
C SER A 277 25.65 9.75 -14.79
N PHE A 278 26.87 9.30 -15.02
CA PHE A 278 27.37 8.89 -16.32
C PHE A 278 28.39 7.77 -16.19
N ALA A 279 28.53 6.98 -17.24
CA ALA A 279 29.51 5.90 -17.32
C ALA A 279 30.31 6.01 -18.62
N LYS A 280 31.51 5.40 -18.64
CA LYS A 280 32.34 5.35 -19.84
C LYS A 280 31.89 4.18 -20.73
N MET A 281 31.42 4.48 -21.94
CA MET A 281 31.03 3.49 -22.96
C MET A 281 31.84 3.78 -24.23
N ASP A 282 32.52 2.77 -24.78
CA ASP A 282 33.36 2.89 -25.98
C ASP A 282 34.37 4.05 -25.94
N GLY A 283 34.90 4.35 -24.74
CA GLY A 283 35.87 5.42 -24.51
C GLY A 283 35.28 6.82 -24.29
N GLN A 284 33.96 6.99 -24.37
CA GLN A 284 33.26 8.27 -24.18
C GLN A 284 32.37 8.26 -22.94
N PHE A 285 32.17 9.41 -22.30
CA PHE A 285 31.28 9.51 -21.15
C PHE A 285 29.84 9.73 -21.58
N VAL A 286 28.94 8.84 -21.17
CA VAL A 286 27.53 8.84 -21.54
C VAL A 286 26.66 8.96 -20.30
N PHE A 287 25.77 9.95 -20.28
CA PHE A 287 24.82 10.14 -19.18
C PHE A 287 23.86 8.96 -19.07
N SER A 288 23.83 8.32 -17.90
CA SER A 288 22.86 7.30 -17.50
C SER A 288 21.66 7.92 -16.78
N TYR A 289 21.87 9.03 -16.07
CA TYR A 289 20.83 9.81 -15.41
C TYR A 289 21.18 11.30 -15.41
N LEU A 290 20.20 12.18 -15.65
CA LEU A 290 20.37 13.63 -15.57
C LEU A 290 19.02 14.30 -15.28
N GLU A 291 18.88 14.91 -14.09
CA GLU A 291 17.63 15.54 -13.66
C GLU A 291 17.88 16.70 -12.68
N GLY A 292 16.96 17.67 -12.57
CA GLY A 292 17.15 18.85 -11.70
C GLY A 292 16.33 20.06 -12.08
N GLY A 293 16.19 21.02 -11.15
CA GLY A 293 15.59 22.33 -11.43
C GLY A 293 16.43 23.14 -12.40
N LEU A 294 17.77 23.11 -12.23
CA LEU A 294 18.74 23.83 -13.06
C LEU A 294 18.62 23.51 -14.56
N LEU A 295 18.32 22.27 -14.92
CA LEU A 295 18.21 21.85 -16.32
C LEU A 295 17.06 22.55 -17.05
N ARG A 296 15.93 22.77 -16.35
CA ARG A 296 14.77 23.46 -16.93
C ARG A 296 15.05 24.93 -17.11
N GLU A 297 15.72 25.53 -16.13
CA GLU A 297 16.14 26.93 -16.19
C GLU A 297 17.14 27.18 -17.32
N LEU A 298 17.99 26.20 -17.62
CA LEU A 298 18.91 26.19 -18.77
C LEU A 298 18.23 25.84 -20.11
N GLY A 299 16.91 25.72 -20.14
CA GLY A 299 16.11 25.43 -21.34
C GLY A 299 16.26 24.00 -21.86
N MET A 300 16.82 23.07 -21.08
CA MET A 300 17.00 21.67 -21.49
C MET A 300 15.72 20.87 -21.21
N LYS A 301 15.23 20.14 -22.22
CA LYS A 301 14.00 19.34 -22.11
C LYS A 301 14.27 18.02 -21.37
N PRO A 302 13.62 17.75 -20.22
CA PRO A 302 13.76 16.47 -19.51
C PRO A 302 13.18 15.33 -20.36
N GLY A 303 13.95 14.27 -20.58
CA GLY A 303 13.53 13.08 -21.35
C GLY A 303 14.36 12.75 -22.59
N ARG A 304 15.37 13.58 -22.94
CA ARG A 304 16.29 13.35 -24.08
C ARG A 304 17.75 13.03 -23.71
N MET A 305 18.06 12.89 -22.42
CA MET A 305 19.45 13.01 -21.94
C MET A 305 20.06 11.75 -21.31
N ALA A 306 19.34 10.62 -21.30
CA ALA A 306 19.99 9.32 -21.09
C ALA A 306 20.51 8.85 -22.45
N GLY A 307 21.82 8.59 -22.55
CA GLY A 307 22.50 8.25 -23.81
C GLY A 307 23.18 9.43 -24.53
N THR A 308 23.08 10.66 -24.02
CA THR A 308 23.83 11.80 -24.57
C THR A 308 25.25 11.81 -24.02
N GLN A 309 26.21 12.20 -24.87
CA GLN A 309 27.59 12.36 -24.44
C GLN A 309 27.72 13.56 -23.50
N VAL A 310 28.63 13.47 -22.53
CA VAL A 310 28.88 14.57 -21.58
C VAL A 310 29.37 15.81 -22.35
N GLU A 311 30.17 15.60 -23.38
CA GLU A 311 30.75 16.60 -24.26
C GLU A 311 29.67 17.37 -25.05
N ASP A 312 28.58 16.72 -25.45
CA ASP A 312 27.50 17.34 -26.24
C ASP A 312 26.68 18.36 -25.43
N LEU A 313 26.65 18.22 -24.10
CA LEU A 313 25.94 19.12 -23.19
C LEU A 313 26.82 20.25 -22.67
N LEU A 314 28.11 20.25 -23.02
CA LEU A 314 29.10 21.24 -22.61
C LEU A 314 29.51 22.12 -23.81
N PRO A 315 29.83 23.41 -23.60
CA PRO A 315 30.23 24.31 -24.68
C PRO A 315 31.59 23.88 -25.26
N SER A 316 31.89 24.30 -26.49
CA SER A 316 33.10 23.93 -27.24
C SER A 316 34.43 24.34 -26.57
N SER A 317 34.39 25.07 -25.45
CA SER A 317 35.53 25.45 -24.60
C SER A 317 35.73 24.53 -23.38
N ALA A 318 35.09 23.36 -23.33
CA ALA A 318 34.94 22.55 -22.12
C ALA A 318 36.00 21.45 -21.87
N GLY A 319 37.19 21.53 -22.49
CA GLY A 319 38.26 20.54 -22.27
C GLY A 319 38.52 20.25 -20.78
N ALA A 320 38.53 21.31 -19.95
CA ALA A 320 38.75 21.19 -18.51
C ALA A 320 37.69 20.36 -17.74
N VAL A 321 36.46 20.26 -18.24
CA VAL A 321 35.41 19.45 -17.56
C VAL A 321 35.62 17.97 -17.82
N VAL A 322 35.99 17.61 -19.06
CA VAL A 322 36.28 16.22 -19.46
C VAL A 322 37.53 15.72 -18.76
N ASP A 323 38.53 16.58 -18.56
CA ASP A 323 39.73 16.26 -17.79
C ASP A 323 39.37 15.85 -16.36
N HIS A 324 38.53 16.62 -15.67
CA HIS A 324 38.04 16.25 -14.33
C HIS A 324 37.20 14.97 -14.32
N CYS A 325 36.48 14.66 -15.40
CA CYS A 325 35.75 13.38 -15.52
C CYS A 325 36.72 12.20 -15.66
N ASN A 326 37.79 12.34 -16.46
CA ASN A 326 38.82 11.32 -16.59
C ASN A 326 39.60 11.16 -15.28
N ASP A 327 40.02 12.24 -14.63
CA ASP A 327 40.71 12.18 -13.34
C ASP A 327 39.87 11.46 -12.28
N CYS A 328 38.57 11.75 -12.21
CA CYS A 328 37.66 11.07 -11.29
C CYS A 328 37.48 9.58 -11.62
N TRP A 329 37.50 9.23 -12.91
CA TRP A 329 37.36 7.84 -13.37
C TRP A 329 38.63 7.02 -13.12
N ASP A 330 39.79 7.63 -13.32
CA ASP A 330 41.09 6.94 -13.23
C ASP A 330 41.61 6.91 -11.79
N SER A 331 41.41 7.97 -11.01
CA SER A 331 41.90 8.03 -9.61
C SER A 331 40.97 7.36 -8.61
N GLY A 332 39.66 7.28 -8.92
CA GLY A 332 38.66 6.80 -7.97
C GLY A 332 38.41 7.75 -6.79
N ASP A 333 38.88 9.00 -6.87
CA ASP A 333 38.64 10.04 -5.87
C ASP A 333 37.48 10.97 -6.26
N LYS A 334 37.00 11.72 -5.28
CA LYS A 334 36.02 12.79 -5.51
C LYS A 334 36.69 14.03 -6.06
N HIS A 335 36.07 14.65 -7.06
CA HIS A 335 36.54 15.89 -7.68
C HIS A 335 35.48 16.97 -7.56
N THR A 336 35.87 18.21 -7.24
CA THR A 336 34.94 19.35 -7.23
C THR A 336 35.61 20.55 -7.89
N PHE A 337 34.93 21.13 -8.87
CA PHE A 337 35.46 22.21 -9.69
C PHE A 337 34.37 23.21 -10.07
N ALA A 338 34.80 24.39 -10.49
CA ALA A 338 33.91 25.42 -11.01
C ALA A 338 33.81 25.31 -12.54
N ALA A 339 32.62 25.48 -13.07
CA ALA A 339 32.36 25.51 -14.51
C ALA A 339 31.47 26.71 -14.87
N PHE A 340 31.59 27.17 -16.11
CA PHE A 340 30.73 28.23 -16.66
C PHE A 340 29.91 27.68 -17.82
N LEU A 341 28.59 27.71 -17.69
CA LEU A 341 27.67 27.10 -18.66
C LEU A 341 26.46 28.01 -18.88
N LYS A 342 26.21 28.40 -20.15
CA LYS A 342 25.06 29.24 -20.56
C LYS A 342 24.82 30.43 -19.61
N GLU A 343 25.87 31.24 -19.40
CA GLU A 343 25.85 32.44 -18.56
C GLU A 343 25.70 32.20 -17.05
N ARG A 344 25.89 30.96 -16.56
CA ARG A 344 25.83 30.62 -15.14
C ARG A 344 27.14 30.06 -14.61
N HIS A 345 27.49 30.46 -13.39
CA HIS A 345 28.58 29.88 -12.62
C HIS A 345 28.08 28.67 -11.84
N LEU A 346 28.63 27.50 -12.13
CA LEU A 346 28.28 26.23 -11.52
C LEU A 346 29.44 25.71 -10.67
N ILE A 347 29.13 25.14 -9.52
CA ILE A 347 30.04 24.23 -8.81
C ILE A 347 29.57 22.81 -9.11
N ILE A 348 30.48 22.01 -9.67
CA ILE A 348 30.23 20.62 -10.04
C ILE A 348 31.05 19.73 -9.11
N SER A 349 30.40 18.78 -8.45
CA SER A 349 31.04 17.75 -7.65
C SER A 349 30.80 16.39 -8.29
N LEU A 350 31.88 15.63 -8.49
CA LEU A 350 31.91 14.28 -9.00
C LEU A 350 32.29 13.32 -7.87
N SER A 351 31.66 12.15 -7.85
CA SER A 351 31.92 11.08 -6.90
C SER A 351 31.84 9.73 -7.61
N PRO A 352 32.91 8.94 -7.60
CA PRO A 352 32.93 7.65 -8.27
C PRO A 352 32.11 6.62 -7.51
N VAL A 353 31.48 5.72 -8.25
CA VAL A 353 30.79 4.54 -7.76
C VAL A 353 31.65 3.33 -8.08
N MET A 354 32.10 2.65 -7.04
CA MET A 354 33.03 1.51 -7.13
C MET A 354 32.29 0.19 -7.00
N GLN A 355 32.63 -0.78 -7.86
CA GLN A 355 32.25 -2.18 -7.71
C GLN A 355 33.49 -3.06 -7.87
N GLU A 356 33.74 -3.93 -6.89
CA GLU A 356 34.93 -4.82 -6.88
C GLU A 356 36.27 -4.09 -7.07
N GLY A 357 36.36 -2.83 -6.61
CA GLY A 357 37.58 -2.02 -6.69
C GLY A 357 37.77 -1.25 -8.01
N VAL A 358 36.80 -1.29 -8.92
CA VAL A 358 36.83 -0.56 -10.20
C VAL A 358 35.69 0.47 -10.25
N VAL A 359 35.95 1.65 -10.83
CA VAL A 359 34.90 2.65 -11.10
C VAL A 359 33.98 2.12 -12.19
N ILE A 360 32.68 1.99 -11.87
CA ILE A 360 31.65 1.56 -12.83
C ILE A 360 30.77 2.70 -13.32
N GLU A 361 30.68 3.79 -12.54
CA GLU A 361 29.84 4.94 -12.81
C GLU A 361 30.37 6.15 -12.02
N ILE A 362 30.15 7.36 -12.51
CA ILE A 362 30.38 8.60 -11.76
C ILE A 362 29.03 9.25 -11.50
N CYS A 363 28.76 9.55 -10.24
CA CYS A 363 27.62 10.36 -9.82
C CYS A 363 28.07 11.77 -9.51
N GLY A 364 27.23 12.77 -9.78
CA GLY A 364 27.57 14.14 -9.47
C GLY A 364 26.38 15.07 -9.30
N SER A 365 26.70 16.27 -8.84
CA SER A 365 25.75 17.35 -8.67
C SER A 365 26.33 18.65 -9.18
N ALA A 366 25.51 19.43 -9.89
CA ALA A 366 25.83 20.79 -10.32
C ALA A 366 24.94 21.78 -9.58
N THR A 367 25.53 22.76 -8.89
CA THR A 367 24.80 23.79 -8.15
C THR A 367 25.10 25.16 -8.74
N ASP A 368 24.06 25.95 -9.00
CA ASP A 368 24.19 27.33 -9.45
C ASP A 368 24.63 28.24 -8.30
N VAL A 369 25.77 28.90 -8.49
CA VAL A 369 26.35 29.86 -7.55
C VAL A 369 26.48 31.26 -8.14
N SER A 370 25.81 31.55 -9.26
CA SER A 370 25.91 32.83 -9.98
C SER A 370 25.56 34.02 -9.08
N ALA A 371 24.51 33.90 -8.27
CA ALA A 371 24.13 34.94 -7.30
C ALA A 371 25.22 35.25 -6.26
N PHE A 372 26.03 34.26 -5.88
CA PHE A 372 27.14 34.45 -4.96
C PHE A 372 28.34 35.14 -5.66
N VAL A 373 28.64 34.73 -6.89
CA VAL A 373 29.72 35.32 -7.70
C VAL A 373 29.42 36.78 -8.04
N GLU A 374 28.20 37.11 -8.48
CA GLU A 374 27.78 38.48 -8.78
C GLU A 374 27.79 39.42 -7.55
N LYS A 375 27.43 38.89 -6.38
CA LYS A 375 27.46 39.67 -5.14
C LYS A 375 28.89 40.02 -4.73
N ASN A 376 29.84 39.10 -4.94
CA ASN A 376 31.24 39.32 -4.64
C ASN A 376 31.94 40.21 -5.69
N SER A 377 31.57 40.13 -6.98
CA SER A 377 32.10 41.03 -8.01
C SER A 377 31.66 42.47 -7.80
N ARG A 378 30.39 42.72 -7.44
CA ARG A 378 29.89 44.05 -7.06
C ARG A 378 30.57 44.61 -5.80
N HIS A 379 31.01 43.75 -4.88
CA HIS A 379 31.77 44.17 -3.70
C HIS A 379 33.23 44.52 -4.03
N MET A 380 33.85 43.87 -5.02
CA MET A 380 35.20 44.20 -5.48
C MET A 380 35.25 45.47 -6.33
N ASP A 381 34.23 45.72 -7.16
CA ASP A 381 34.16 46.95 -7.96
C ASP A 381 33.98 48.21 -7.10
N LYS A 382 33.29 48.09 -5.96
CA LYS A 382 33.20 49.17 -4.96
C LYS A 382 34.52 49.48 -4.25
N ARG A 383 35.54 48.60 -4.33
CA ARG A 383 36.88 48.85 -3.78
C ARG A 383 37.84 49.48 -4.79
N LYS A 384 37.47 49.61 -6.07
CA LYS A 384 38.26 50.28 -7.12
C LYS A 384 37.77 51.70 -7.41
N LYS A 385 37.80 52.59 -6.42
CA LYS A 385 37.90 54.05 -6.62
C LYS A 385 38.92 54.60 -5.60
N PRO A 386 39.82 55.51 -6.00
CA PRO A 386 41.00 55.82 -5.19
C PRO A 386 40.60 56.74 -4.05
N ALA A 387 40.81 56.30 -2.81
CA ALA A 387 40.94 57.19 -1.69
C ALA A 387 42.37 57.06 -1.18
N ASN A 388 43.16 58.04 -1.59
CA ASN A 388 44.31 58.53 -0.84
C ASN A 388 43.89 58.72 0.63
N ASP A 389 44.83 58.49 1.54
CA ASP A 389 44.71 58.64 3.00
C ASP A 389 43.81 57.66 3.75
N LYS A 390 44.38 56.50 4.09
CA LYS A 390 44.86 56.28 5.47
C LYS A 390 45.68 55.00 5.55
N LYS A 391 46.99 55.19 5.60
CA LYS A 391 47.91 54.23 6.22
C LYS A 391 47.44 53.93 7.64
N GLU A 392 47.76 52.73 8.07
CA GLU A 392 47.83 52.25 9.46
C GLU A 392 46.57 51.63 10.08
N LYS A 393 46.80 50.41 10.61
CA LYS A 393 45.91 49.51 11.39
C LYS A 393 44.86 48.72 10.62
N LEU A 394 45.27 47.54 10.13
CA LEU A 394 44.79 46.26 10.68
C LEU A 394 45.64 45.07 10.15
N LEU A 395 46.91 45.04 10.54
CA LEU A 395 47.67 43.79 10.63
C LEU A 395 47.76 43.49 12.13
N ARG A 396 46.85 42.65 12.62
CA ARG A 396 46.97 41.78 13.81
C ARG A 396 45.56 41.29 14.22
N THR A 397 45.47 39.97 14.40
CA THR A 397 44.48 39.24 15.22
C THR A 397 43.11 38.97 14.59
N LEU A 398 42.97 37.84 13.89
CA LEU A 398 42.41 36.58 14.43
C LEU A 398 42.50 35.46 13.38
#